data_AF-F1LG94-F1
#
_entry.id   AF-F1LG94-F1
#
_cell.length_a   1.000
_cell.length_b   1.000
_cell.length_c   1.000
_cell.angle_alpha   90.00
_cell.angle_beta   90.00
_cell.angle_gamma   90.00
#
_symmetry.space_group_name_H-M   'P 1'
#
loop_
_entity.id
_entity.type
_entity.pdbx_description
1 polymer ?
#
loop_
_entity_poly.entity_id
_entity_poly.type
_entity_poly.pdbx_seq_one_letter_code
_entity_poly.pdbx_strand_id
1 'polypeptide(L)'
;MLAAEPLIAAYCVTEPGAGSDVAAIKTKAEKKGDSYVINGPKAWITGGGYAKWFFVLARTETDPKTPAGQAFTAFVVDGDTPGISRGKKVPE
;
A
#
# COMPACT_ATOMS: atom_id res chain seq x y z
N MET A 1 0.36 -5.68 -19.24
CA MET A 1 0.39 -6.79 -18.24
C MET A 1 1.83 -6.95 -17.75
N LEU A 2 2.09 -7.20 -16.47
CA LEU A 2 3.47 -7.28 -15.92
C LEU A 2 4.40 -8.23 -16.67
N ALA A 3 3.88 -9.35 -17.18
CA ALA A 3 4.68 -10.35 -17.88
C ALA A 3 4.86 -10.06 -19.38
N ALA A 4 4.13 -9.08 -19.94
CA ALA A 4 4.18 -8.76 -21.37
C ALA A 4 5.23 -7.69 -21.70
N GLU A 5 5.58 -6.86 -20.72
CA GLU A 5 6.53 -5.75 -20.85
C GLU A 5 7.38 -5.70 -19.57
N PRO A 6 8.62 -5.15 -19.60
CA PRO A 6 9.51 -5.09 -18.44
C PRO A 6 9.07 -4.02 -17.43
N LEU A 7 7.86 -4.16 -16.90
CA LEU A 7 7.25 -3.24 -15.93
C LEU A 7 7.57 -3.69 -14.51
N ILE A 8 7.78 -2.71 -13.62
CA ILE A 8 8.05 -2.95 -12.20
C ILE A 8 6.73 -2.87 -11.42
N ALA A 9 6.48 -3.85 -10.55
CA ALA A 9 5.51 -3.74 -9.47
C ALA A 9 6.24 -3.66 -8.12
N ALA A 10 5.58 -3.06 -7.13
CA ALA A 10 6.11 -3.00 -5.78
C ALA A 10 5.09 -3.45 -4.73
N TYR A 11 5.62 -3.98 -3.62
CA TYR A 11 4.85 -4.60 -2.54
C TYR A 11 4.82 -3.70 -1.31
N CYS A 12 3.72 -2.96 -1.13
CA CYS A 12 3.57 -1.90 -0.13
C CYS A 12 2.84 -2.37 1.13
N VAL A 13 3.57 -3.03 2.03
CA VAL A 13 3.07 -3.42 3.35
C VAL A 13 3.67 -2.53 4.45
N THR A 14 4.99 -2.51 4.55
CA THR A 14 5.74 -1.87 5.62
C THR A 14 5.46 -0.38 5.74
N GLU A 15 5.37 0.09 6.98
CA GLU A 15 5.19 1.48 7.36
C GLU A 15 6.33 1.92 8.29
N PRO A 16 6.59 3.23 8.44
CA PRO A 16 7.63 3.71 9.36
C PRO A 16 7.50 3.19 10.79
N GLY A 17 6.27 2.90 11.25
CA GLY A 17 5.98 2.39 12.59
C GLY A 17 5.64 0.91 12.69
N ALA A 18 5.61 0.16 11.57
CA ALA A 18 5.18 -1.23 11.55
C ALA A 18 5.83 -2.00 10.37
N GLY A 19 6.64 -3.00 10.69
CA GLY A 19 7.32 -3.88 9.73
C GLY A 19 7.07 -5.35 10.02
N SER A 20 7.75 -5.90 11.02
CA SER A 20 7.55 -7.29 11.46
C SER A 20 6.14 -7.54 11.98
N ASP A 21 5.56 -6.57 12.68
CA ASP A 21 4.15 -6.59 13.09
C ASP A 21 3.26 -5.95 12.03
N VAL A 22 2.87 -6.75 11.03
CA VAL A 22 1.99 -6.31 9.94
C VAL A 22 0.59 -5.95 10.44
N ALA A 23 0.12 -6.52 11.56
CA ALA A 23 -1.19 -6.21 12.10
C ALA A 23 -1.27 -4.79 12.69
N ALA A 24 -0.12 -4.17 12.98
CA ALA A 24 -0.02 -2.82 13.52
C ALA A 24 0.03 -1.71 12.45
N ILE A 25 -0.02 -2.04 11.16
CA ILE A 25 -0.06 -1.02 10.10
C ILE A 25 -1.32 -0.14 10.21
N LYS A 26 -1.19 1.14 9.83
CA LYS A 26 -2.20 2.18 10.06
C LYS A 26 -2.74 2.80 8.77
N THR A 27 -2.17 2.50 7.60
CA THR A 27 -2.76 2.93 6.31
C THR A 27 -4.21 2.47 6.25
N LYS A 28 -5.13 3.41 5.99
CA LYS A 28 -6.57 3.15 5.92
C LYS A 28 -7.05 3.16 4.48
N ALA A 29 -8.06 2.35 4.19
CA ALA A 29 -8.80 2.39 2.94
C ALA A 29 -10.29 2.53 3.25
N GLU A 30 -10.88 3.67 2.90
CA GLU A 30 -12.29 3.97 3.14
C GLU A 30 -13.09 3.85 1.84
N LYS A 31 -14.15 3.05 1.84
CA LYS A 31 -15.04 2.93 0.68
C LYS A 31 -15.85 4.23 0.50
N LYS A 32 -15.78 4.83 -0.69
CA LYS A 32 -16.56 6.00 -1.11
C LYS A 32 -17.24 5.69 -2.45
N GLY A 33 -18.52 5.33 -2.38
CA GLY A 33 -19.28 4.85 -3.52
C GLY A 33 -18.65 3.58 -4.10
N ASP A 34 -18.23 3.67 -5.35
CA ASP A 34 -17.62 2.55 -6.10
C ASP A 34 -16.08 2.55 -6.02
N SER A 35 -15.49 3.44 -5.22
CA SER A 35 -14.04 3.60 -5.09
C SER A 35 -13.58 3.47 -3.63
N TYR A 36 -12.27 3.31 -3.43
CA TYR A 36 -11.64 3.40 -2.11
C TYR A 36 -10.70 4.59 -2.07
N VAL A 37 -10.72 5.32 -0.96
CA VAL A 37 -9.72 6.36 -0.65
C VAL A 37 -8.71 5.77 0.31
N ILE A 38 -7.46 5.64 -0.15
CA ILE A 38 -6.37 5.07 0.63
C ILE A 38 -5.49 6.20 1.19
N ASN A 39 -5.28 6.22 2.50
CA ASN A 39 -4.47 7.23 3.18
C ASN A 39 -3.50 6.60 4.17
N GLY A 40 -2.20 6.85 3.99
CA GLY A 40 -1.15 6.44 4.91
C GLY A 40 0.22 6.36 4.24
N PRO A 41 1.31 6.47 5.01
CA PRO A 41 2.65 6.31 4.48
C PRO A 41 3.02 4.82 4.35
N LYS A 42 3.75 4.49 3.29
CA LYS A 42 4.48 3.23 3.14
C LYS A 42 5.97 3.53 3.07
N ALA A 43 6.80 2.63 3.58
CA ALA A 43 8.23 2.84 3.72
C ALA A 43 9.02 1.60 3.32
N TRP A 44 10.25 1.81 2.85
CA TRP A 44 11.19 0.74 2.48
C TRP A 44 10.69 -0.13 1.32
N ILE A 45 9.96 0.50 0.39
CA ILE A 45 9.33 -0.18 -0.74
C ILE A 45 10.34 -0.35 -1.88
N THR A 46 10.84 -1.58 -2.04
CA THR A 46 11.69 -1.95 -3.17
C THR A 46 11.00 -1.63 -4.49
N GLY A 47 11.71 -0.91 -5.38
CA GLY A 47 11.16 -0.48 -6.67
C GLY A 47 10.11 0.63 -6.59
N GLY A 48 9.81 1.18 -5.40
CA GLY A 48 8.73 2.16 -5.21
C GLY A 48 8.89 3.46 -6.01
N GLY A 49 10.13 3.82 -6.37
CA GLY A 49 10.43 4.94 -7.27
C GLY A 49 10.00 4.71 -8.72
N TYR A 50 9.93 3.46 -9.18
CA TYR A 50 9.74 3.10 -10.60
C TYR A 50 8.49 2.29 -10.89
N ALA A 51 7.80 1.78 -9.85
CA ALA A 51 6.69 0.86 -10.04
C ALA A 51 5.53 1.49 -10.83
N LYS A 52 4.97 0.71 -11.76
CA LYS A 52 3.73 0.99 -12.49
C LYS A 52 2.50 0.45 -11.78
N TRP A 53 2.67 -0.56 -10.92
CA TRP A 53 1.61 -1.03 -10.04
C TRP A 53 2.12 -1.23 -8.63
N PHE A 54 1.26 -0.91 -7.67
CA PHE A 54 1.49 -1.14 -6.27
C PHE A 54 0.49 -2.17 -5.77
N PHE A 55 0.98 -3.25 -5.17
CA PHE A 55 0.21 -3.97 -4.17
C PHE A 55 0.20 -3.11 -2.91
N VAL A 56 -0.96 -2.77 -2.36
CA VAL A 56 -1.07 -1.98 -1.12
C VAL A 56 -1.93 -2.73 -0.12
N LEU A 57 -1.36 -3.02 1.06
CA LEU A 57 -2.14 -3.52 2.19
C LEU A 57 -2.61 -2.34 3.05
N ALA A 58 -3.92 -2.22 3.22
CA ALA A 58 -4.54 -1.16 4.00
C ALA A 58 -5.68 -1.71 4.87
N ARG A 59 -5.88 -1.09 6.03
CA ARG A 59 -6.97 -1.44 6.96
C ARG A 59 -8.27 -0.87 6.44
N THR A 60 -9.25 -1.73 6.22
CA THR A 60 -10.62 -1.37 5.78
C THR A 60 -11.61 -1.42 6.93
N GLU A 61 -11.35 -2.26 7.94
CA GLU A 61 -12.22 -2.42 9.10
C GLU A 61 -11.91 -1.41 10.20
N THR A 62 -12.93 -0.69 10.64
CA THR A 62 -12.80 0.37 11.64
C THR A 62 -12.86 -0.13 13.08
N ASP A 63 -13.45 -1.31 13.31
CA ASP A 63 -13.49 -1.89 14.65
C ASP A 63 -12.09 -2.37 15.07
N PRO A 64 -11.50 -1.86 16.16
CA PRO A 64 -10.21 -2.32 16.66
C PRO A 64 -10.24 -3.79 17.12
N LYS A 65 -11.41 -4.36 17.40
CA LYS A 65 -11.57 -5.76 17.80
C LYS A 65 -11.58 -6.72 16.62
N THR A 66 -11.69 -6.24 15.39
CA THR A 66 -11.65 -7.09 14.21
C THR A 66 -10.32 -7.86 14.16
N PRO A 67 -10.35 -9.21 14.05
CA PRO A 67 -9.14 -10.01 13.92
C PRO A 67 -8.30 -9.55 12.73
N ALA A 68 -6.97 -9.59 12.89
CA ALA A 68 -6.05 -9.12 11.84
C ALA A 68 -6.31 -9.78 10.47
N GLY A 69 -6.65 -11.07 10.43
CA GLY A 69 -6.96 -11.78 9.17
C GLY A 69 -8.20 -11.29 8.41
N GLN A 70 -9.02 -10.43 9.02
CA GLN A 70 -10.24 -9.86 8.42
C GLN A 70 -10.18 -8.33 8.33
N ALA A 71 -9.21 -7.68 8.98
CA ALA A 71 -9.19 -6.24 9.13
C ALA A 71 -8.63 -5.48 7.91
N PHE A 72 -7.92 -6.18 7.02
CA PHE A 72 -7.16 -5.58 5.93
C PHE A 72 -7.68 -6.04 4.58
N THR A 73 -7.50 -5.17 3.59
CA THR A 73 -7.75 -5.47 2.18
C THR A 73 -6.49 -5.16 1.39
N ALA A 74 -6.19 -6.04 0.44
CA ALA A 74 -5.12 -5.85 -0.53
C ALA A 74 -5.67 -5.18 -1.78
N PHE A 75 -4.99 -4.12 -2.23
CA PHE A 75 -5.36 -3.36 -3.42
C PHE A 75 -4.25 -3.44 -4.45
N VAL A 76 -4.65 -3.45 -5.73
CA VAL A 76 -3.74 -3.11 -6.83
C VAL A 76 -4.03 -1.65 -7.18
N VAL A 77 -3.01 -0.80 -7.09
CA VAL A 77 -3.10 0.62 -7.36
C VAL A 77 -2.18 0.97 -8.52
N ASP A 78 -2.71 1.69 -9.51
CA ASP A 78 -1.90 2.21 -10.61
C ASP A 78 -0.89 3.23 -10.08
N GLY A 79 0.38 3.11 -10.49
CA GLY A 79 1.46 3.96 -10.02
C GLY A 79 1.34 5.42 -10.41
N ASP A 80 0.48 5.74 -11.38
CA ASP A 80 0.17 7.09 -11.85
C ASP A 80 -1.16 7.62 -11.24
N THR A 81 -1.76 6.89 -10.29
CA THR A 81 -2.99 7.31 -9.59
C THR A 81 -2.77 8.65 -8.85
N PRO A 82 -3.65 9.67 -9.05
CA PRO A 82 -3.55 10.94 -8.34
C PRO A 82 -3.53 10.78 -6.81
N GLY A 83 -2.65 11.52 -6.14
CA GLY A 83 -2.45 11.46 -4.68
C GLY A 83 -1.26 10.61 -4.24
N ILE A 84 -0.69 9.78 -5.11
CA ILE A 84 0.57 9.08 -4.83
C ILE A 84 1.73 10.08 -4.81
N SER A 85 2.45 10.14 -3.69
CA SER A 85 3.69 10.89 -3.55
C SER A 85 4.85 9.92 -3.29
N ARG A 86 5.84 9.90 -4.19
CA ARG A 86 7.01 9.03 -4.05
C ARG A 86 8.08 9.75 -3.22
N GLY A 87 8.55 9.08 -2.15
CA GLY A 87 9.62 9.59 -1.30
C GLY A 87 10.98 9.59 -2.01
N LYS A 88 11.96 10.31 -1.45
CA LYS A 88 13.34 10.27 -1.94
C LYS A 88 13.92 8.86 -1.78
N LYS A 89 14.75 8.43 -2.73
CA LYS A 89 15.58 7.23 -2.55
C LYS A 89 16.42 7.44 -1.29
N VAL A 90 16.31 6.52 -0.33
CA VAL A 90 17.20 6.53 0.83
C VAL A 90 18.59 6.12 0.33
N PRO A 91 19.64 6.92 0.61
CA PRO A 91 21.01 6.57 0.24
C PRO A 91 21.38 5.19 0.80
N GLU A 92 22.23 4.46 0.07
CA GLU A 92 22.83 3.22 0.54
C GLU A 92 23.70 3.43 1.78
#